data_AF-A0A2H5X6E7-F1
#
_entry.id   AF-A0A2H5X6E7-F1
#
_cell.length_a   1.000
_cell.length_b   1.000
_cell.length_c   1.000
_cell.angle_alpha   90.00
_cell.angle_beta   90.00
_cell.angle_gamma   90.00
#
_symmetry.space_group_name_H-M   'P 1'
#
loop_
_entity.id
_entity.type
_entity.pdbx_description
1 polymer ?
#
loop_
_entity_poly.entity_id
_entity_poly.type
_entity_poly.pdbx_seq_one_letter_code
_entity_poly.pdbx_strand_id
1 'polypeptide(L)'
;MVHDRRVTFVSKWLRRARQAKDEFDRFFSAWIALVVAAQSIRDSSGRHPEEDSDRQRVVSYFLVKKDKVMRALEKCQTEMMWLASRRGTTYGNSIIDTGNQDLRDRFARLSRHYIDGEAMQEDELVTTVAELLNKVRNNVFHGGKVYDDKEDLKLLKNVNPVLLAVLEESEGRTANSRCTACR
;
A
#
# COMPACT_ATOMS: atom_id res chain seq x y z
N MET A 1 -3.99 -5.69 26.37
CA MET A 1 -4.94 -6.66 25.77
C MET A 1 -5.42 -6.30 24.36
N VAL A 2 -5.91 -5.07 24.07
CA VAL A 2 -6.42 -4.72 22.71
C VAL A 2 -5.31 -4.61 21.66
N HIS A 3 -4.17 -3.99 22.00
CA HIS A 3 -3.02 -3.86 21.10
C HIS A 3 -2.47 -5.23 20.65
N ASP A 4 -2.38 -6.17 21.59
CA ASP A 4 -1.88 -7.54 21.37
C ASP A 4 -2.80 -8.36 20.44
N ARG A 5 -4.12 -8.19 20.58
CA ARG A 5 -5.10 -8.78 19.65
C ARG A 5 -4.99 -8.21 18.24
N ARG A 6 -4.72 -6.91 18.09
CA ARG A 6 -4.56 -6.26 16.77
C ARG A 6 -3.28 -6.69 16.07
N VAL A 7 -2.16 -6.75 16.77
CA VAL A 7 -0.88 -7.28 16.24
C VAL A 7 -1.05 -8.74 15.79
N THR A 8 -1.75 -9.54 16.59
CA THR A 8 -2.09 -10.93 16.24
C THR A 8 -2.99 -10.99 15.00
N PHE A 9 -3.92 -10.04 14.86
CA PHE A 9 -4.85 -9.98 13.72
C PHE A 9 -4.14 -9.57 12.42
N VAL A 10 -3.30 -8.53 12.44
CA VAL A 10 -2.46 -8.13 11.29
C VAL A 10 -1.58 -9.30 10.85
N SER A 11 -0.91 -9.96 11.80
CA SER A 11 -0.05 -11.12 11.52
C SER A 11 -0.83 -12.27 10.87
N LYS A 12 -2.07 -12.53 11.32
CA LYS A 12 -2.94 -13.57 10.75
C LYS A 12 -3.25 -13.28 9.27
N TRP A 13 -3.64 -12.05 8.95
CA TRP A 13 -4.01 -11.68 7.58
C TRP A 13 -2.81 -11.56 6.65
N LEU A 14 -1.68 -11.04 7.14
CA LEU A 14 -0.43 -11.05 6.39
C LEU A 14 0.03 -12.47 6.06
N ARG A 15 -0.08 -13.41 7.02
CA ARG A 15 0.20 -14.83 6.76
C ARG A 15 -0.73 -15.40 5.70
N ARG A 16 -2.02 -15.08 5.75
CA ARG A 16 -2.99 -15.52 4.74
C ARG A 16 -2.63 -14.97 3.35
N ALA A 17 -2.26 -13.69 3.26
CA ALA A 17 -1.84 -13.06 2.02
C ALA A 17 -0.64 -13.78 1.40
N ARG A 18 0.39 -14.10 2.19
CA ARG A 18 1.57 -14.85 1.74
C ARG A 18 1.25 -16.24 1.20
N GLN A 19 0.22 -16.88 1.73
CA GLN A 19 -0.18 -18.25 1.38
C GLN A 19 -1.20 -18.31 0.24
N ALA A 20 -1.81 -17.17 -0.11
CA ALA A 20 -2.82 -17.11 -1.15
C ALA A 20 -2.20 -17.38 -2.53
N LYS A 21 -2.79 -18.33 -3.25
CA LYS A 21 -2.41 -18.67 -4.63
C LYS A 21 -3.04 -17.73 -5.65
N ASP A 22 -4.28 -17.33 -5.39
CA ASP A 22 -5.01 -16.37 -6.19
C ASP A 22 -4.60 -14.92 -5.83
N GLU A 23 -4.48 -14.06 -6.85
CA GLU A 23 -3.99 -12.69 -6.69
C GLU A 23 -5.02 -11.78 -6.02
N PHE A 24 -6.32 -12.04 -6.22
CA PHE A 24 -7.38 -11.31 -5.53
C PHE A 24 -7.37 -11.68 -4.06
N ASP A 25 -7.39 -12.97 -3.73
CA ASP A 25 -7.31 -13.44 -2.33
C ASP A 25 -6.08 -12.90 -1.60
N ARG A 26 -4.94 -12.83 -2.31
CA ARG A 26 -3.70 -12.22 -1.80
C ARG A 26 -3.90 -10.75 -1.52
N PHE A 27 -4.43 -10.01 -2.49
CA PHE A 27 -4.67 -8.57 -2.35
C PHE A 27 -5.67 -8.27 -1.23
N PHE A 28 -6.79 -8.98 -1.17
CA PHE A 28 -7.78 -8.87 -0.11
C PHE A 28 -7.17 -9.09 1.27
N SER A 29 -6.41 -10.16 1.42
CA SER A 29 -5.81 -10.52 2.70
C SER A 29 -4.79 -9.47 3.14
N ALA A 30 -3.97 -8.98 2.21
CA ALA A 30 -2.99 -7.93 2.48
C ALA A 30 -3.67 -6.58 2.77
N TRP A 31 -4.72 -6.21 2.03
CA TRP A 31 -5.48 -4.98 2.25
C TRP A 31 -6.14 -4.96 3.63
N ILE A 32 -6.74 -6.08 4.05
CA ILE A 32 -7.32 -6.18 5.40
C ILE A 32 -6.22 -6.03 6.46
N ALA A 33 -5.05 -6.64 6.27
CA ALA A 33 -3.92 -6.45 7.19
C ALA A 33 -3.51 -4.96 7.27
N LEU A 34 -3.45 -4.27 6.13
CA LEU A 34 -3.12 -2.85 6.07
C LEU A 34 -4.14 -1.96 6.78
N VAL A 35 -5.43 -2.15 6.53
CA VAL A 35 -6.48 -1.33 7.18
C VAL A 35 -6.43 -1.51 8.71
N VAL A 36 -6.26 -2.75 9.18
CA VAL A 36 -6.14 -3.02 10.63
C VAL A 36 -4.87 -2.41 11.22
N ALA A 37 -3.75 -2.46 10.49
CA ALA A 37 -2.50 -1.82 10.89
C ALA A 37 -2.66 -0.29 10.95
N ALA A 38 -3.31 0.30 9.95
CA ALA A 38 -3.60 1.74 9.89
C ALA A 38 -4.50 2.20 11.07
N GLN A 39 -5.49 1.40 11.47
CA GLN A 39 -6.32 1.67 12.65
C GLN A 39 -5.55 1.64 13.99
N SER A 40 -4.34 1.08 14.01
CA SER A 40 -3.51 1.08 15.21
C SER A 40 -2.79 2.41 15.44
N ILE A 41 -2.73 3.28 14.42
CA ILE A 41 -2.04 4.55 14.52
C ILE A 41 -2.74 5.47 15.51
N ARG A 42 -1.90 6.18 16.24
CA ARG A 42 -2.27 7.27 17.11
C ARG A 42 -1.66 8.55 16.53
N ASP A 43 -2.37 9.65 16.69
CA ASP A 43 -1.78 10.96 16.47
C ASP A 43 -0.69 11.27 17.51
N SER A 44 -0.03 12.41 17.37
CA SER A 44 1.01 12.88 18.29
C SER A 44 0.54 13.04 19.74
N SER A 45 -0.77 13.11 19.97
CA SER A 45 -1.41 13.21 21.28
C SER A 45 -1.89 11.86 21.83
N GLY A 46 -1.57 10.75 21.15
CA GLY A 46 -1.99 9.41 21.56
C GLY A 46 -3.47 9.10 21.28
N ARG A 47 -4.18 9.96 20.54
CA ARG A 47 -5.60 9.78 20.17
C ARG A 47 -5.71 9.11 18.80
N HIS A 48 -6.87 8.54 18.53
CA HIS A 48 -7.19 8.11 17.17
C HIS A 48 -7.40 9.36 16.30
N PRO A 49 -6.89 9.39 15.05
CA PRO A 49 -7.19 10.48 14.13
C PRO A 49 -8.72 10.68 14.02
N GLU A 50 -9.18 11.92 14.16
CA GLU A 50 -10.61 12.29 14.11
C GLU A 50 -11.23 12.07 12.72
N GLU A 51 -10.41 11.97 11.66
CA GLU A 51 -10.88 11.75 10.30
C GLU A 51 -11.19 10.26 10.04
N ASP A 52 -12.48 9.98 9.78
CA ASP A 52 -13.07 8.65 9.96
C ASP A 52 -13.08 7.76 8.70
N SER A 53 -12.30 8.09 7.67
CA SER A 53 -12.23 7.26 6.44
C SER A 53 -11.00 6.34 6.43
N ASP A 54 -11.21 5.08 6.01
CA ASP A 54 -10.12 4.11 5.85
C ASP A 54 -9.03 4.63 4.89
N ARG A 55 -9.41 5.40 3.86
CA ARG A 55 -8.47 6.05 2.93
C ARG A 55 -7.45 6.92 3.67
N GLN A 56 -7.94 7.81 4.52
CA GLN A 56 -7.09 8.76 5.24
C GLN A 56 -6.18 8.05 6.24
N ARG A 57 -6.71 7.03 6.94
CA ARG A 57 -5.92 6.20 7.86
C ARG A 57 -4.77 5.50 7.15
N VAL A 58 -4.98 4.99 5.93
CA VAL A 58 -3.92 4.38 5.11
C VAL A 58 -2.86 5.42 4.73
N VAL A 59 -3.24 6.64 4.33
CA VAL A 59 -2.28 7.71 4.04
C VAL A 59 -1.46 8.08 5.27
N SER A 60 -2.11 8.29 6.42
CA SER A 60 -1.42 8.55 7.68
C SER A 60 -0.48 7.41 8.07
N TYR A 61 -0.85 6.15 7.77
CA TYR A 61 0.01 5.00 8.00
C TYR A 61 1.29 5.02 7.20
N PHE A 62 1.19 5.37 5.92
CA PHE A 62 2.36 5.48 5.07
C PHE A 62 3.31 6.60 5.54
N LEU A 63 2.75 7.72 5.98
CA LEU A 63 3.54 8.85 6.52
C LEU A 63 4.21 8.49 7.85
N VAL A 64 3.50 7.88 8.80
CA VAL A 64 4.08 7.47 10.09
C VAL A 64 5.15 6.39 9.91
N LYS A 65 4.99 5.51 8.92
CA LYS A 65 5.93 4.42 8.61
C LYS A 65 6.88 4.78 7.46
N LYS A 66 7.08 6.06 7.15
CA LYS A 66 7.80 6.53 5.94
C LYS A 66 9.07 5.77 5.63
N ASP A 67 10.02 5.70 6.56
CA ASP A 67 11.30 5.02 6.35
C ASP A 67 11.14 3.53 5.99
N LYS A 68 10.11 2.87 6.53
CA LYS A 68 9.78 1.46 6.30
C LYS A 68 9.13 1.30 4.93
N VAL A 69 8.24 2.22 4.56
CA VAL A 69 7.65 2.29 3.22
C VAL A 69 8.74 2.53 2.18
N MET A 70 9.63 3.50 2.38
CA MET A 70 10.72 3.80 1.43
C MET A 70 11.59 2.57 1.16
N ARG A 71 12.02 1.85 2.20
CA ARG A 71 12.74 0.57 2.05
C ARG A 71 11.96 -0.49 1.27
N ALA A 72 10.63 -0.55 1.45
CA ALA A 72 9.81 -1.46 0.68
C ALA A 72 9.76 -1.06 -0.81
N LEU A 73 9.64 0.25 -1.09
CA LEU A 73 9.62 0.77 -2.46
C LEU A 73 10.96 0.54 -3.19
N GLU A 74 12.08 0.65 -2.49
CA GLU A 74 13.41 0.32 -3.03
C GLU A 74 13.52 -1.15 -3.46
N LYS A 75 12.87 -2.07 -2.73
CA LYS A 75 12.85 -3.50 -3.07
C LYS A 75 11.90 -3.84 -4.22
N CYS A 76 10.92 -2.98 -4.48
CA CYS A 76 9.88 -3.19 -5.48
C CYS A 76 10.00 -2.21 -6.66
N GLN A 77 11.22 -1.85 -7.04
CA GLN A 77 11.49 -0.89 -8.12
C GLN A 77 10.82 -1.30 -9.44
N THR A 78 10.91 -2.56 -9.83
CA THR A 78 10.31 -3.06 -11.08
C THR A 78 8.80 -2.92 -11.09
N GLU A 79 8.13 -3.32 -10.01
CA GLU A 79 6.68 -3.19 -9.86
C GLU A 79 6.26 -1.72 -9.82
N MET A 80 7.02 -0.87 -9.13
CA MET A 80 6.74 0.56 -9.06
C MET A 80 6.90 1.26 -10.41
N MET A 81 7.94 0.93 -11.20
CA MET A 81 8.06 1.40 -12.58
C MET A 81 6.87 0.97 -13.42
N TRP A 82 6.45 -0.30 -13.31
CA TRP A 82 5.28 -0.79 -14.04
C TRP A 82 4.01 -0.03 -13.64
N LEU A 83 3.77 0.18 -12.35
CA LEU A 83 2.61 0.93 -11.85
C LEU A 83 2.66 2.40 -12.25
N ALA A 84 3.83 3.03 -12.17
CA ALA A 84 4.05 4.43 -12.54
C ALA A 84 3.82 4.67 -14.05
N SER A 85 4.05 3.66 -14.89
CA SER A 85 3.75 3.74 -16.33
C SER A 85 2.25 3.81 -16.65
N ARG A 86 1.36 3.42 -15.72
CA ARG A 86 -0.09 3.41 -15.94
C ARG A 86 -0.69 4.79 -15.69
N ARG A 87 -0.81 5.58 -16.75
CA ARG A 87 -1.24 6.98 -16.71
C ARG A 87 -2.75 7.23 -16.98
N GLY A 88 -3.58 6.18 -16.98
CA GLY A 88 -5.03 6.28 -17.25
C GLY A 88 -5.44 5.97 -18.71
N THR A 89 -6.73 6.08 -19.02
CA THR A 89 -7.37 5.74 -20.31
C THR A 89 -6.82 6.55 -21.47
N THR A 90 -6.43 7.82 -21.26
CA THR A 90 -5.74 8.62 -22.29
C THR A 90 -4.44 7.95 -22.77
N TYR A 91 -3.89 7.02 -21.98
CA TYR A 91 -2.68 6.26 -22.27
C TYR A 91 -2.93 4.75 -22.27
N GLY A 92 -4.17 4.30 -22.50
CA GLY A 92 -4.54 2.89 -22.60
C GLY A 92 -4.53 2.10 -21.28
N ASN A 93 -4.51 2.77 -20.13
CA ASN A 93 -4.39 2.15 -18.80
C ASN A 93 -5.52 2.58 -17.84
N SER A 94 -6.76 2.29 -18.20
CA SER A 94 -8.00 2.77 -17.55
C SER A 94 -8.12 2.49 -16.05
N ILE A 95 -7.44 1.44 -15.58
CA ILE A 95 -7.49 1.01 -14.18
C ILE A 95 -7.15 2.14 -13.21
N ILE A 96 -6.33 3.13 -13.57
CA ILE A 96 -5.93 4.21 -12.63
C ILE A 96 -6.73 5.50 -12.86
N ASP A 97 -7.76 5.47 -13.72
CA ASP A 97 -8.55 6.66 -14.03
C ASP A 97 -9.22 7.27 -12.81
N THR A 98 -8.97 8.56 -12.62
CA THR A 98 -9.55 9.34 -11.54
C THR A 98 -10.14 10.62 -12.09
N GLY A 99 -11.36 10.94 -11.65
CA GLY A 99 -12.00 12.24 -11.92
C GLY A 99 -11.34 13.39 -11.15
N ASN A 100 -10.53 13.09 -10.14
CA ASN A 100 -9.85 14.07 -9.28
C ASN A 100 -8.53 14.54 -9.94
N GLN A 101 -8.41 15.85 -10.19
CA GLN A 101 -7.25 16.45 -10.83
C GLN A 101 -5.96 16.29 -9.99
N ASP A 102 -6.04 16.51 -8.68
CA ASP A 102 -4.88 16.40 -7.79
C ASP A 102 -4.28 15.00 -7.80
N LEU A 103 -5.13 13.96 -7.85
CA LEU A 103 -4.67 12.57 -7.96
C LEU A 103 -4.00 12.30 -9.33
N ARG A 104 -4.52 12.89 -10.42
CA ARG A 104 -3.87 12.78 -11.74
C ARG A 104 -2.49 13.41 -11.71
N ASP A 105 -2.35 14.58 -11.11
CA ASP A 105 -1.07 15.30 -11.03
C ASP A 105 -0.05 14.53 -10.18
N ARG A 106 -0.49 13.94 -9.05
CA ARG A 106 0.35 13.04 -8.24
C ARG A 106 0.84 11.83 -9.03
N PHE A 107 -0.03 11.15 -9.78
CA PHE A 107 0.38 9.99 -10.58
C PHE A 107 1.27 10.39 -11.76
N ALA A 108 1.07 11.57 -12.35
CA ALA A 108 1.99 12.11 -13.35
C ALA A 108 3.39 12.35 -12.75
N ARG A 109 3.48 12.87 -11.52
CA ARG A 109 4.75 13.04 -10.81
C ARG A 109 5.40 11.71 -10.45
N LEU A 110 4.61 10.73 -10.01
CA LEU A 110 5.07 9.36 -9.77
C LEU A 110 5.69 8.74 -11.03
N SER A 111 5.04 8.94 -12.19
CA SER A 111 5.57 8.53 -13.49
C SER A 111 6.92 9.17 -13.76
N ARG A 112 7.04 10.50 -13.63
CA ARG A 112 8.33 11.18 -13.86
C ARG A 112 9.42 10.73 -12.90
N HIS A 113 9.06 10.41 -11.66
CA HIS A 113 10.00 9.90 -10.68
C HIS A 113 10.60 8.55 -11.07
N TYR A 114 9.75 7.56 -11.40
CA TYR A 114 10.21 6.19 -11.68
C TYR A 114 10.65 5.96 -13.13
N ILE A 115 10.14 6.75 -14.09
CA ILE A 115 10.42 6.54 -15.52
C ILE A 115 11.48 7.53 -16.03
N ASP A 116 11.37 8.80 -15.65
CA ASP A 116 12.23 9.87 -16.16
C ASP A 116 13.38 10.22 -15.18
N GLY A 117 13.36 9.67 -13.97
CA GLY A 117 14.38 9.88 -12.93
C GLY A 117 14.26 11.22 -12.19
N GLU A 118 13.11 11.90 -12.27
CA GLU A 118 12.90 13.14 -11.52
C GLU A 118 12.86 12.89 -10.01
N ALA A 119 13.43 13.80 -9.22
CA ALA A 119 13.34 13.70 -7.77
C ALA A 119 11.91 13.98 -7.27
N MET A 120 11.43 13.15 -6.35
CA MET A 120 10.17 13.34 -5.64
C MET A 120 10.45 13.37 -4.14
N GLN A 121 9.83 14.31 -3.42
CA GLN A 121 9.99 14.39 -1.96
C GLN A 121 9.40 13.13 -1.31
N GLU A 122 10.07 12.57 -0.30
CA GLU A 122 9.69 11.28 0.29
C GLU A 122 8.25 11.27 0.82
N ASP A 123 7.84 12.30 1.56
CA ASP A 123 6.49 12.44 2.10
C ASP A 123 5.45 12.43 0.97
N GLU A 124 5.78 13.04 -0.15
CA GLU A 124 4.92 13.06 -1.33
C GLU A 124 4.87 11.71 -2.03
N LEU A 125 6.02 11.03 -2.15
CA LEU A 125 6.11 9.69 -2.73
C LEU A 125 5.27 8.70 -1.92
N VAL A 126 5.47 8.61 -0.60
CA VAL A 126 4.72 7.67 0.25
C VAL A 126 3.22 7.98 0.27
N THR A 127 2.84 9.27 0.26
CA THR A 127 1.43 9.70 0.13
C THR A 127 0.86 9.25 -1.21
N THR A 128 1.61 9.44 -2.30
CA THR A 128 1.16 9.09 -3.65
C THR A 128 0.99 7.59 -3.83
N VAL A 129 1.88 6.77 -3.24
CA VAL A 129 1.73 5.32 -3.22
C VAL A 129 0.51 4.89 -2.39
N ALA A 130 0.27 5.51 -1.23
CA ALA A 130 -0.92 5.22 -0.44
C ALA A 130 -2.22 5.51 -1.21
N GLU A 131 -2.28 6.63 -1.93
CA GLU A 131 -3.41 6.98 -2.79
C GLU A 131 -3.56 6.04 -3.99
N LEU A 132 -2.45 5.60 -4.58
CA LEU A 132 -2.45 4.58 -5.63
C LEU A 132 -3.11 3.29 -5.14
N LEU A 133 -2.73 2.80 -3.95
CA LEU A 133 -3.30 1.57 -3.39
C LEU A 133 -4.78 1.73 -3.03
N ASN A 134 -5.19 2.87 -2.46
CA ASN A 134 -6.60 3.22 -2.26
C ASN A 134 -7.38 3.22 -3.58
N LYS A 135 -6.77 3.73 -4.64
CA LYS A 135 -7.38 3.76 -5.97
C LYS A 135 -7.54 2.34 -6.54
N VAL A 136 -6.48 1.52 -6.49
CA VAL A 136 -6.53 0.10 -6.88
C VAL A 136 -7.64 -0.63 -6.13
N ARG A 137 -7.69 -0.48 -4.80
CA ARG A 137 -8.77 -1.03 -3.96
C ARG A 137 -10.13 -0.64 -4.50
N ASN A 138 -10.38 0.64 -4.72
CA ASN A 138 -11.68 1.10 -5.20
C ASN A 138 -12.02 0.45 -6.55
N ASN A 139 -11.11 0.51 -7.52
CA ASN A 139 -11.35 -0.04 -8.86
C ASN A 139 -11.62 -1.55 -8.89
N VAL A 140 -10.94 -2.32 -8.03
CA VAL A 140 -11.13 -3.77 -7.94
C VAL A 140 -12.42 -4.14 -7.18
N PHE A 141 -12.97 -3.24 -6.35
CA PHE A 141 -14.09 -3.54 -5.44
C PHE A 141 -15.38 -2.73 -5.69
N HIS A 142 -15.53 -2.03 -6.80
CA HIS A 142 -16.82 -1.42 -7.16
C HIS A 142 -17.84 -2.52 -7.54
N GLY A 143 -18.86 -2.71 -6.68
CA GLY A 143 -19.82 -3.83 -6.69
C GLY A 143 -20.75 -3.99 -7.90
N GLY A 144 -20.46 -3.34 -9.03
CA GLY A 144 -21.18 -3.48 -10.30
C GLY A 144 -20.29 -3.89 -11.48
N LYS A 145 -18.99 -4.09 -11.28
CA LYS A 145 -18.06 -4.46 -12.35
C LYS A 145 -18.10 -5.98 -12.57
N VAL A 146 -18.45 -6.40 -13.79
CA VAL A 146 -18.15 -7.76 -14.26
C VAL A 146 -16.63 -7.84 -14.39
N TYR A 147 -16.02 -8.80 -13.70
CA TYR A 147 -14.57 -8.97 -13.63
C TYR A 147 -13.97 -9.04 -15.04
N ASP A 148 -13.02 -8.13 -15.33
CA ASP A 148 -12.12 -8.31 -16.48
C ASP A 148 -10.86 -9.02 -15.98
N ASP A 149 -10.95 -10.35 -15.96
CA ASP A 149 -10.01 -11.26 -15.32
C ASP A 149 -8.55 -11.07 -15.75
N LYS A 150 -8.25 -10.42 -16.88
CA LYS A 150 -6.87 -10.31 -17.38
C LYS A 150 -6.16 -9.04 -16.92
N GLU A 151 -6.78 -7.89 -17.08
CA GLU A 151 -6.14 -6.60 -16.74
C GLU A 151 -6.11 -6.37 -15.23
N ASP A 152 -7.19 -6.73 -14.51
CA ASP A 152 -7.23 -6.63 -13.05
C ASP A 152 -6.23 -7.63 -12.42
N LEU A 153 -6.10 -8.85 -12.97
CA LEU A 153 -5.08 -9.81 -12.52
C LEU A 153 -3.65 -9.30 -12.77
N LYS A 154 -3.39 -8.69 -13.93
CA LYS A 154 -2.07 -8.12 -14.24
C LYS A 154 -1.73 -6.96 -13.31
N LEU A 155 -2.69 -6.12 -12.99
CA LEU A 155 -2.55 -5.09 -11.96
C LEU A 155 -2.17 -5.71 -10.62
N LEU A 156 -2.97 -6.66 -10.13
CA LEU A 156 -2.76 -7.25 -8.81
C LEU A 156 -1.41 -7.98 -8.70
N LYS A 157 -0.94 -8.63 -9.76
CA LYS A 157 0.42 -9.22 -9.80
C LYS A 157 1.54 -8.23 -9.53
N ASN A 158 1.35 -6.95 -9.88
CA ASN A 158 2.34 -5.90 -9.64
C ASN A 158 2.06 -5.14 -8.34
N VAL A 159 0.80 -5.02 -7.91
CA VAL A 159 0.45 -4.35 -6.65
C VAL A 159 0.76 -5.21 -5.44
N ASN A 160 0.53 -6.53 -5.51
CA ASN A 160 0.70 -7.45 -4.39
C ASN A 160 2.12 -7.46 -3.81
N PRO A 161 3.21 -7.53 -4.62
CA PRO A 161 4.57 -7.45 -4.09
C PRO A 161 4.82 -6.15 -3.31
N VAL A 162 4.38 -5.00 -3.84
CA VAL A 162 4.52 -3.68 -3.19
C VAL A 162 3.79 -3.66 -1.85
N LEU A 163 2.52 -4.06 -1.84
CA LEU A 163 1.69 -4.04 -0.64
C LEU A 163 2.24 -4.99 0.44
N LEU A 164 2.68 -6.18 0.05
CA LEU A 164 3.31 -7.14 0.96
C LEU A 164 4.62 -6.57 1.51
N ALA A 165 5.51 -6.05 0.67
CA ALA A 165 6.78 -5.48 1.12
C ALA A 165 6.57 -4.36 2.14
N VAL A 166 5.60 -3.47 1.91
CA VAL A 166 5.25 -2.40 2.86
C VAL A 166 4.82 -2.97 4.21
N LEU A 167 3.93 -3.96 4.22
CA LEU A 167 3.46 -4.61 5.46
C LEU A 167 4.57 -5.37 6.16
N GLU A 168 5.45 -6.02 5.42
CA GLU A 168 6.57 -6.79 5.96
C GLU A 168 7.63 -5.89 6.59
N GLU A 169 7.97 -4.78 5.94
CA GLU A 169 8.87 -3.80 6.53
C GLU A 169 8.27 -3.19 7.80
N SER A 170 6.98 -2.85 7.76
CA SER A 170 6.33 -2.03 8.77
C SER A 170 5.81 -2.79 9.99
N GLU A 171 5.39 -4.05 9.78
CA GLU A 171 4.72 -4.92 10.76
C GLU A 171 5.39 -6.30 10.90
N GLY A 172 6.25 -6.69 9.95
CA GLY A 172 7.04 -7.90 10.09
C GLY A 172 7.88 -7.81 11.34
N ARG A 173 7.88 -8.88 12.15
CA ARG A 173 8.81 -8.97 13.28
C ARG A 173 10.21 -8.83 12.72
N THR A 174 10.88 -7.70 12.98
CA THR A 174 12.31 -7.60 12.78
C THR A 174 12.92 -8.74 13.59
N ALA A 175 13.52 -9.71 12.90
CA ALA A 175 14.40 -10.70 13.51
C ALA A 175 15.69 -9.98 13.94
N ASN A 176 15.60 -9.03 14.87
CA ASN A 176 16.75 -8.37 15.47
C ASN A 176 16.38 -7.76 16.83
N SER A 177 15.93 -8.62 17.74
CA SER A 177 16.19 -8.48 19.16
C SER A 177 17.10 -9.63 19.58
N ARG A 178 18.35 -9.63 19.08
CA ARG A 178 19.40 -10.43 19.72
C ARG A 178 19.64 -9.83 21.09
N CYS A 179 19.07 -10.50 22.09
CA CYS A 179 19.66 -10.79 23.39
C CYS A 179 21.05 -10.18 23.61
N THR A 180 21.10 -8.98 24.20
CA THR A 180 22.26 -8.49 24.96
C THR A 180 21.94 -8.59 26.43
N ALA A 181 21.93 -9.81 26.94
CA ALA A 181 22.02 -10.09 28.37
C ALA A 181 22.67 -11.46 28.51
N CYS A 182 24.01 -11.45 28.59
CA CYS A 182 24.88 -12.45 29.23
C CYS A 182 26.33 -12.17 28.81
N ARG A 183 26.99 -11.23 29.50
CA ARG A 183 28.37 -11.36 29.97
C ARG A 183 28.49 -10.57 31.27
#